data_AF-A0A371PAU1-F1
#
_entry.id   AF-A0A371PAU1-F1
#
_cell.length_a   1.000
_cell.length_b   1.000
_cell.length_c   1.000
_cell.angle_alpha   90.00
_cell.angle_beta   90.00
_cell.angle_gamma   90.00
#
_symmetry.space_group_name_H-M   'P 1'
#
loop_
_entity.id
_entity.type
_entity.pdbx_description
1 polymer ?
#
loop_
_entity_poly.entity_id
_entity_poly.type
_entity_poly.pdbx_seq_one_letter_code
_entity_poly.pdbx_strand_id
1 'polypeptide(L)'
;MIAAATLAVGSAAFAAVPATAATASGVTRGEVLAAASALRADRAQQIDPSAPTQSALDVLAAKVCGPNVLETFAQPVETPNSVDGLAVTSLVPTVTDSSSRIPTTSCSFTAIATLDGRATFSGEAHVFSANNFGPIGIESTISAAGQPSFTSNVYSLSSNVFVSPAVIESGYSAYNIQAEGLVKGPDSQRVLTSVKIADKKSKAEKKAAKKAYSKRTKAIKKSFAKAKRKAGSNAEKKAVARMTYATRRASAKAAYRYAVADYKLVNQRTKVADERRFLVKAYAAFPI
;
A
#
# COMPACT_ATOMS: atom_id res chain seq x y z
N MET A 1 30.94 47.50 -8.92
CA MET A 1 31.17 46.10 -8.50
C MET A 1 30.18 45.80 -7.40
N ILE A 2 29.24 44.88 -7.62
CA ILE A 2 28.24 44.50 -6.61
C ILE A 2 28.45 43.01 -6.33
N ALA A 3 28.93 42.70 -5.13
CA ALA A 3 29.14 41.35 -4.66
C ALA A 3 27.80 40.73 -4.25
N ALA A 4 27.37 39.68 -4.95
CA ALA A 4 26.23 38.87 -4.59
C ALA A 4 26.72 37.70 -3.73
N ALA A 5 26.42 37.74 -2.44
CA ALA A 5 26.65 36.62 -1.53
C ALA A 5 25.46 35.64 -1.63
N THR A 6 25.65 34.52 -2.32
CA THR A 6 24.71 33.40 -2.31
C THR A 6 24.88 32.60 -1.02
N LEU A 7 23.99 32.81 -0.05
CA LEU A 7 23.81 31.88 1.06
C LEU A 7 23.12 30.60 0.54
N ALA A 8 23.91 29.55 0.36
CA ALA A 8 23.39 28.20 0.16
C ALA A 8 22.89 27.66 1.50
N VAL A 9 21.57 27.68 1.70
CA VAL A 9 20.93 26.92 2.77
C VAL A 9 21.03 25.45 2.39
N GLY A 10 21.98 24.75 3.01
CA GLY A 10 22.11 23.30 2.90
C GLY A 10 20.86 22.64 3.47
N SER A 11 19.98 22.17 2.59
CA SER A 11 18.89 21.28 2.94
C SER A 11 19.49 19.95 3.39
N ALA A 12 19.77 19.82 4.68
CA ALA A 12 19.79 18.51 5.33
C ALA A 12 18.34 18.01 5.34
N ALA A 13 17.92 17.39 4.23
CA ALA A 13 16.77 16.52 4.25
C ALA A 13 17.14 15.38 5.20
N PHE A 14 16.68 15.46 6.45
CA PHE A 14 16.41 14.27 7.23
C PHE A 14 15.44 13.44 6.39
N ALA A 15 15.97 12.53 5.58
CA ALA A 15 15.21 11.40 5.12
C ALA A 15 14.78 10.70 6.40
N ALA A 16 13.53 10.91 6.80
CA ALA A 16 12.87 10.05 7.76
C ALA A 16 12.92 8.66 7.14
N VAL A 17 13.96 7.90 7.46
CA VAL A 17 14.03 6.47 7.22
C VAL A 17 12.74 5.94 7.83
N PRO A 18 11.80 5.42 7.02
CA PRO A 18 10.59 4.85 7.56
C PRO A 18 11.06 3.84 8.61
N ALA A 19 10.52 3.92 9.82
CA ALA A 19 10.76 2.90 10.83
C ALA A 19 10.16 1.57 10.32
N THR A 20 10.87 0.89 9.43
CA THR A 20 10.72 -0.52 9.15
C THR A 20 11.29 -1.21 10.37
N ALA A 21 10.51 -1.26 11.45
CA ALA A 21 10.85 -2.11 12.58
C ALA A 21 10.99 -3.53 12.01
N ALA A 22 12.23 -4.02 11.95
CA ALA A 22 12.47 -5.40 11.57
C ALA A 22 11.73 -6.29 12.57
N THR A 23 11.16 -7.38 12.09
CA THR A 23 10.57 -8.39 12.97
C THR A 23 11.64 -9.00 13.89
N ALA A 24 11.25 -9.83 14.85
CA ALA A 24 12.21 -10.50 15.74
C ALA A 24 13.26 -11.32 14.97
N SER A 25 12.93 -11.81 13.76
CA SER A 25 13.86 -12.51 12.85
C SER A 25 14.68 -11.56 11.95
N GLY A 26 14.55 -10.24 12.09
CA GLY A 26 15.27 -9.28 11.25
C GLY A 26 14.70 -9.15 9.83
N VAL A 27 13.54 -9.75 9.54
CA VAL A 27 12.84 -9.61 8.25
C VAL A 27 12.13 -8.26 8.21
N THR A 28 12.33 -7.53 7.12
CA THR A 28 11.75 -6.21 6.89
C THR A 28 10.58 -6.25 5.92
N ARG A 29 9.70 -5.24 6.00
CA ARG A 29 8.60 -5.03 5.04
C ARG A 29 9.07 -5.06 3.58
N GLY A 30 10.18 -4.40 3.28
CA GLY A 30 10.70 -4.28 1.92
C GLY A 30 11.05 -5.65 1.33
N GLU A 31 11.68 -6.51 2.13
CA GLU A 31 12.08 -7.86 1.71
C GLU A 31 10.86 -8.74 1.43
N VAL A 32 9.84 -8.70 2.31
CA VAL A 32 8.58 -9.46 2.13
C VAL A 32 7.88 -9.06 0.84
N LEU A 33 7.71 -7.76 0.60
CA LEU A 33 7.02 -7.26 -0.59
C LEU A 33 7.82 -7.52 -1.87
N ALA A 34 9.13 -7.34 -1.82
CA ALA A 34 10.01 -7.63 -2.95
C ALA A 34 9.91 -9.11 -3.34
N ALA A 35 10.07 -10.02 -2.38
CA ALA A 35 9.98 -11.47 -2.62
C ALA A 35 8.58 -11.88 -3.12
N ALA A 36 7.51 -11.40 -2.48
CA ALA A 36 6.14 -11.71 -2.91
C ALA A 36 5.86 -11.20 -4.34
N SER A 37 6.34 -10.00 -4.68
CA SER A 37 6.16 -9.41 -6.01
C SER A 37 6.94 -10.14 -7.10
N ALA A 38 8.20 -10.51 -6.84
CA ALA A 38 9.04 -11.24 -7.77
C ALA A 38 8.48 -12.64 -8.03
N LEU A 39 8.07 -13.34 -6.96
CA LEU A 39 7.44 -14.65 -7.06
C LEU A 39 6.13 -14.64 -7.85
N ARG A 40 5.31 -13.58 -7.71
CA ARG A 40 4.13 -13.39 -8.56
C ARG A 40 4.49 -13.13 -10.02
N ALA A 41 5.56 -12.39 -10.29
CA ALA A 41 6.00 -12.12 -11.65
C ALA A 41 6.47 -13.40 -12.35
N ASP A 42 7.23 -14.26 -11.66
CA ASP A 42 7.68 -15.56 -12.17
C ASP A 42 6.48 -16.50 -12.40
N ARG A 43 5.55 -16.59 -11.43
CA ARG A 43 4.31 -17.39 -11.58
C ARG A 43 3.44 -16.94 -12.75
N ALA A 44 3.35 -15.64 -13.03
CA ALA A 44 2.58 -15.13 -14.16
C ALA A 44 3.13 -15.62 -15.51
N GLN A 45 4.41 -15.99 -15.55
CA GLN A 45 5.07 -16.57 -16.72
C GLN A 45 5.04 -18.11 -16.73
N GLN A 46 4.44 -18.74 -15.72
CA GLN A 46 4.42 -20.20 -15.53
C GLN A 46 5.82 -20.83 -15.48
N ILE A 47 6.81 -20.09 -14.95
CA ILE A 47 8.18 -20.56 -14.77
C ILE A 47 8.48 -20.79 -13.29
N ASP A 48 9.48 -21.63 -13.04
CA ASP A 48 10.11 -21.75 -11.72
C ASP A 48 10.68 -20.38 -11.28
N PRO A 49 10.81 -20.14 -9.95
CA PRO A 49 11.43 -18.91 -9.46
C PRO A 49 12.78 -18.63 -10.12
N SER A 50 12.94 -17.42 -10.66
CA SER A 50 14.21 -17.02 -11.25
C SER A 50 15.33 -17.01 -10.20
N ALA A 51 16.60 -17.17 -10.61
CA ALA A 51 17.72 -17.19 -9.66
C ALA A 51 17.76 -15.97 -8.69
N PRO A 52 17.44 -14.73 -9.12
CA PRO A 52 17.30 -13.60 -8.19
C PRO A 52 16.14 -13.76 -7.19
N THR A 53 14.98 -14.27 -7.64
CA THR A 53 13.84 -14.56 -6.77
C THR A 53 14.22 -15.63 -5.75
N GLN A 54 14.84 -16.72 -6.19
CA GLN A 54 15.28 -17.81 -5.32
C GLN A 54 16.28 -17.32 -4.27
N SER A 55 17.27 -16.53 -4.68
CA SER A 55 18.24 -15.94 -3.74
C SER A 55 17.57 -15.05 -2.68
N ALA A 56 16.54 -14.27 -3.05
CA ALA A 56 15.79 -13.46 -2.10
C ALA A 56 14.97 -14.33 -1.12
N LEU A 57 14.39 -15.43 -1.61
CA LEU A 57 13.68 -16.41 -0.77
C LEU A 57 14.62 -17.11 0.21
N ASP A 58 15.80 -17.53 -0.24
CA ASP A 58 16.80 -18.19 0.61
C ASP A 58 17.32 -17.25 1.70
N VAL A 59 17.50 -15.95 1.40
CA VAL A 59 17.87 -14.95 2.42
C VAL A 59 16.77 -14.77 3.47
N LEU A 60 15.50 -14.74 3.05
CA LEU A 60 14.37 -14.69 3.98
C LEU A 60 14.29 -15.95 4.84
N ALA A 61 14.44 -17.12 4.22
CA ALA A 61 14.46 -18.40 4.91
C ALA A 61 15.63 -18.49 5.89
N ALA A 62 16.82 -18.04 5.52
CA ALA A 62 18.00 -18.09 6.37
C ALA A 62 17.82 -17.27 7.67
N LYS A 63 17.08 -16.16 7.60
CA LYS A 63 16.75 -15.32 8.77
C LYS A 63 15.78 -15.99 9.76
N VAL A 64 14.89 -16.86 9.26
CA VAL A 64 13.80 -17.46 10.06
C VAL A 64 14.12 -18.90 10.46
N CYS A 65 14.67 -19.68 9.54
CA CYS A 65 14.99 -21.11 9.66
C CYS A 65 16.46 -21.39 10.02
N GLY A 66 17.33 -20.37 9.96
CA GLY A 66 18.77 -20.50 10.18
C GLY A 66 19.57 -20.67 8.88
N PRO A 67 20.91 -20.63 8.94
CA PRO A 67 21.78 -20.46 7.76
C PRO A 67 21.85 -21.68 6.83
N ASN A 68 21.41 -22.86 7.28
CA ASN A 68 21.57 -24.13 6.57
C ASN A 68 20.31 -24.48 5.77
N VAL A 69 19.90 -23.62 4.84
CA VAL A 69 18.77 -23.90 3.95
C VAL A 69 19.27 -24.60 2.70
N LEU A 70 18.72 -25.77 2.38
CA LEU A 70 19.06 -26.54 1.17
C LEU A 70 18.26 -26.06 -0.03
N GLU A 71 16.96 -25.86 0.16
CA GLU A 71 16.01 -25.50 -0.88
C GLU A 71 14.85 -24.72 -0.25
N THR A 72 14.34 -23.72 -0.96
CA THR A 72 13.23 -22.88 -0.50
C THR A 72 12.11 -22.87 -1.53
N PHE A 73 10.92 -23.18 -1.05
CA PHE A 73 9.66 -23.09 -1.78
C PHE A 73 8.84 -21.95 -1.17
N ALA A 74 8.14 -21.21 -2.02
CA ALA A 74 7.24 -20.18 -1.54
C ALA A 74 6.00 -20.08 -2.40
N GLN A 75 4.91 -19.62 -1.79
CA GLN A 75 3.70 -19.23 -2.50
C GLN A 75 3.29 -17.82 -2.07
N PRO A 76 3.08 -16.90 -3.02
CA PRO A 76 2.63 -15.57 -2.70
C PRO A 76 1.14 -15.62 -2.32
N VAL A 77 0.70 -14.61 -1.59
CA VAL A 77 -0.73 -14.39 -1.34
C VAL A 77 -1.47 -14.20 -2.67
N GLU A 78 -2.63 -14.86 -2.80
CA GLU A 78 -3.39 -14.91 -4.06
C GLU A 78 -3.89 -13.53 -4.51
N THR A 79 -4.46 -12.75 -3.59
CA THR A 79 -5.06 -11.45 -3.89
C THR A 79 -4.51 -10.37 -2.95
N PRO A 80 -3.41 -9.69 -3.31
CA PRO A 80 -2.90 -8.60 -2.49
C PRO A 80 -3.91 -7.44 -2.47
N ASN A 81 -4.48 -7.15 -1.30
CA ASN A 81 -5.39 -6.03 -1.09
C ASN A 81 -5.00 -5.29 0.20
N SER A 82 -4.34 -4.15 0.06
CA SER A 82 -3.74 -3.34 1.15
C SER A 82 -2.65 -4.05 1.99
N VAL A 83 -2.62 -5.38 1.98
CA VAL A 83 -1.60 -6.28 2.54
C VAL A 83 -1.17 -7.25 1.44
N ASP A 84 0.08 -7.68 1.53
CA ASP A 84 0.70 -8.63 0.61
C ASP A 84 1.73 -9.47 1.37
N GLY A 85 2.13 -10.63 0.83
CA GLY A 85 3.01 -11.54 1.53
C GLY A 85 3.22 -12.87 0.81
N LEU A 86 3.80 -13.81 1.54
CA LEU A 86 4.14 -15.14 1.07
C LEU A 86 4.19 -16.15 2.22
N ALA A 87 3.77 -17.38 1.93
CA ALA A 87 4.08 -18.56 2.75
C ALA A 87 5.35 -19.20 2.19
N VAL A 88 6.28 -19.56 3.07
CA VAL A 88 7.60 -20.10 2.73
C VAL A 88 7.80 -21.42 3.44
N THR A 89 8.33 -22.39 2.73
CA THR A 89 8.75 -23.69 3.25
C THR A 89 10.14 -23.99 2.73
N SER A 90 11.07 -24.26 3.63
CA SER A 90 12.46 -24.56 3.32
C SER A 90 12.86 -25.94 3.82
N LEU A 91 13.74 -26.62 3.09
CA LEU A 91 14.37 -27.85 3.54
C LEU A 91 15.64 -27.53 4.31
N VAL A 92 15.74 -28.04 5.54
CA VAL A 92 16.88 -27.86 6.43
C VAL A 92 17.46 -29.25 6.71
N PRO A 93 18.80 -29.44 6.65
CA PRO A 93 19.40 -30.72 6.96
C PRO A 93 19.21 -31.02 8.44
N THR A 94 18.64 -32.17 8.74
CA THR A 94 18.70 -32.74 10.09
C THR A 94 20.10 -33.28 10.26
N VAL A 95 20.86 -32.77 11.22
CA VAL A 95 22.16 -33.33 11.55
C VAL A 95 21.93 -34.70 12.20
N THR A 96 21.85 -35.75 11.40
CA THR A 96 22.03 -37.12 11.86
C THR A 96 23.25 -37.67 11.16
N ASP A 97 24.14 -38.22 11.97
CA ASP A 97 25.41 -38.90 11.70
C ASP A 97 25.82 -39.12 10.22
N SER A 98 27.11 -38.91 9.97
CA SER A 98 27.92 -38.95 8.75
C SER A 98 27.72 -40.09 7.73
N SER A 99 26.83 -41.05 7.99
CA SER A 99 26.74 -42.33 7.26
C SER A 99 25.38 -42.63 6.62
N SER A 100 24.35 -41.77 6.73
CA SER A 100 23.04 -42.09 6.13
C SER A 100 22.31 -40.87 5.59
N ARG A 101 21.47 -41.11 4.56
CA ARG A 101 20.65 -40.15 3.81
C ARG A 101 20.25 -38.94 4.67
N ILE A 102 20.59 -37.72 4.22
CA ILE A 102 20.26 -36.47 4.91
C ILE A 102 18.75 -36.47 5.21
N PRO A 103 18.30 -36.68 6.46
CA PRO A 103 16.90 -36.50 6.77
C PRO A 103 16.65 -35.00 6.64
N THR A 104 15.70 -34.62 5.81
CA THR A 104 15.32 -33.23 5.66
C THR A 104 14.16 -32.92 6.61
N THR A 105 14.35 -31.92 7.47
CA THR A 105 13.24 -31.27 8.16
C THR A 105 12.72 -30.15 7.30
N SER A 106 11.40 -29.99 7.24
CA SER A 106 10.80 -28.79 6.68
C SER A 106 10.80 -27.68 7.75
N CYS A 107 11.13 -26.47 7.35
CA CYS A 107 10.94 -25.26 8.13
C CYS A 107 9.97 -24.36 7.37
N SER A 108 8.79 -24.13 7.93
CA SER A 108 7.75 -23.31 7.30
C SER A 108 7.43 -22.08 8.11
N PHE A 109 7.20 -20.96 7.43
CA PHE A 109 6.75 -19.71 8.04
C PHE A 109 5.93 -18.90 7.04
N THR A 110 5.26 -17.85 7.52
CA THR A 110 4.65 -16.84 6.65
C THR A 110 5.15 -15.46 6.99
N ALA A 111 5.30 -14.64 5.96
CA ALA A 111 5.52 -13.22 6.08
C ALA A 111 4.43 -12.43 5.35
N ILE A 112 3.81 -11.45 6.03
CA ILE A 112 2.86 -10.50 5.44
C ILE A 112 3.25 -9.07 5.80
N ALA A 113 2.99 -8.13 4.90
CA ALA A 113 3.34 -6.73 5.02
C ALA A 113 2.27 -5.81 4.40
N THR A 114 2.11 -4.60 4.93
CA THR A 114 1.22 -3.59 4.33
C THR A 114 1.80 -3.10 3.00
N LEU A 115 0.95 -2.81 2.00
CA LEU A 115 1.39 -2.23 0.72
C LEU A 115 1.77 -0.74 0.82
N ASP A 116 1.25 -0.03 1.82
CA ASP A 116 1.68 1.33 2.17
C ASP A 116 2.70 1.27 3.32
N GLY A 117 3.91 1.83 3.10
CA GLY A 117 5.01 1.80 4.06
C GLY A 117 4.76 2.54 5.37
N ARG A 118 3.71 3.34 5.42
CA ARG A 118 3.29 4.06 6.61
C ARG A 118 2.01 3.49 7.23
N ALA A 119 1.33 2.57 6.55
CA ALA A 119 0.16 1.91 7.10
C ALA A 119 0.57 0.80 8.08
N THR A 120 -0.28 0.56 9.06
CA THR A 120 -0.17 -0.59 9.98
C THR A 120 -1.36 -1.49 9.78
N PHE A 121 -1.21 -2.79 10.00
CA PHE A 121 -2.34 -3.70 10.10
C PHE A 121 -2.55 -4.15 11.54
N SER A 122 -3.81 -4.48 11.84
CA SER A 122 -4.26 -5.07 13.10
C SER A 122 -5.25 -6.19 12.82
N GLY A 123 -5.20 -7.30 13.55
CA GLY A 123 -6.09 -8.44 13.32
C GLY A 123 -5.47 -9.75 13.81
N GLU A 124 -5.81 -10.85 13.14
CA GLU A 124 -5.36 -12.19 13.49
C GLU A 124 -4.83 -12.94 12.25
N ALA A 125 -3.78 -13.73 12.45
CA ALA A 125 -3.25 -14.67 11.49
C ALA A 125 -3.40 -16.09 12.03
N HIS A 126 -4.19 -16.90 11.34
CA HIS A 126 -4.33 -18.32 11.54
C HIS A 126 -3.33 -19.06 10.66
N VAL A 127 -2.40 -19.75 11.30
CA VAL A 127 -1.43 -20.63 10.66
C VAL A 127 -1.90 -22.06 10.87
N PHE A 128 -2.07 -22.79 9.78
CA PHE A 128 -2.43 -24.20 9.80
C PHE A 128 -1.26 -25.02 9.23
N SER A 129 -0.76 -25.99 10.00
CA SER A 129 0.16 -27.01 9.47
C SER A 129 -0.54 -28.36 9.44
N ALA A 130 -0.27 -29.13 8.39
CA ALA A 130 -0.70 -30.51 8.25
C ALA A 130 0.53 -31.41 8.12
N ASN A 131 0.64 -32.35 9.04
CA ASN A 131 1.81 -33.21 9.21
C ASN A 131 1.42 -34.65 8.86
N ASN A 132 2.40 -35.47 8.51
CA ASN A 132 2.24 -36.89 8.13
C ASN A 132 1.63 -37.12 6.73
N PHE A 133 2.16 -36.46 5.70
CA PHE A 133 2.25 -37.15 4.42
C PHE A 133 3.37 -38.17 4.57
N GLY A 134 3.02 -39.41 4.94
CA GLY A 134 4.00 -40.49 5.05
C GLY A 134 4.88 -40.54 3.79
N PRO A 135 6.14 -41.00 3.88
CA PRO A 135 7.01 -41.08 2.72
C PRO A 135 6.27 -41.81 1.61
N ILE A 136 6.10 -41.16 0.45
CA ILE A 136 5.57 -41.79 -0.76
C ILE A 136 6.68 -42.73 -1.25
N GLY A 137 6.87 -43.83 -0.53
CA GLY A 137 7.76 -44.91 -0.91
C GLY A 137 7.09 -45.67 -2.04
N ILE A 138 7.78 -45.75 -3.18
CA ILE A 138 7.32 -46.38 -4.42
C ILE A 138 7.09 -47.90 -4.25
N GLU A 139 7.36 -48.48 -3.08
CA GLU A 139 7.21 -49.92 -2.80
C GLU A 139 6.71 -50.27 -1.38
N SER A 140 6.22 -49.33 -0.58
CA SER A 140 5.72 -49.66 0.77
C SER A 140 4.24 -49.97 0.75
N THR A 141 3.92 -51.23 1.05
CA THR A 141 2.58 -51.75 1.40
C THR A 141 1.83 -50.73 2.26
N ILE A 142 0.65 -50.34 1.77
CA ILE A 142 -0.31 -49.40 2.37
C ILE A 142 -0.80 -49.99 3.70
N SER A 143 -0.01 -49.89 4.75
CA SER A 143 -0.40 -50.29 6.10
C SER A 143 -0.36 -49.05 6.98
N ALA A 144 -1.56 -48.48 7.17
CA ALA A 144 -1.89 -47.37 8.05
C ALA A 144 -1.22 -46.02 7.68
N ALA A 145 -1.71 -45.38 6.61
CA ALA A 145 -1.62 -43.93 6.50
C ALA A 145 -2.33 -43.33 7.73
N GLY A 146 -1.56 -42.85 8.70
CA GLY A 146 -2.08 -42.10 9.83
C GLY A 146 -2.92 -40.93 9.32
N GLN A 147 -4.06 -40.67 9.96
CA GLN A 147 -4.86 -39.49 9.65
C GLN A 147 -3.96 -38.25 9.76
N PRO A 148 -4.00 -37.31 8.78
CA PRO A 148 -3.21 -36.10 8.87
C PRO A 148 -3.56 -35.37 10.17
N SER A 149 -2.54 -35.03 10.95
CA SER A 149 -2.72 -34.20 12.14
C SER A 149 -2.63 -32.74 11.72
N PHE A 150 -3.67 -31.96 12.03
CA PHE A 150 -3.71 -30.53 11.75
C PHE A 150 -3.42 -29.75 13.03
N THR A 151 -2.45 -28.85 12.97
CA THR A 151 -2.20 -27.88 14.03
C THR A 151 -2.66 -26.50 13.57
N SER A 152 -3.41 -25.78 14.40
CA SER A 152 -3.81 -24.40 14.14
C SER A 152 -3.26 -23.49 15.23
N ASN A 153 -2.48 -22.49 14.83
CA ASN A 153 -1.92 -21.47 15.70
C ASN A 153 -2.49 -20.10 15.31
N VAL A 154 -2.86 -19.29 16.30
CA VAL A 154 -3.39 -17.94 16.10
C VAL A 154 -2.38 -16.91 16.60
N TYR A 155 -2.04 -15.96 15.74
CA TYR A 155 -1.11 -14.88 16.04
C TYR A 155 -1.79 -13.52 15.89
N SER A 156 -1.61 -12.65 16.88
CA SER A 156 -2.06 -11.27 16.78
C SER A 156 -1.20 -10.50 15.78
N LEU A 157 -1.85 -9.79 14.88
CA LEU A 157 -1.20 -8.93 13.91
C LEU A 157 -1.12 -7.50 14.46
N SER A 158 0.08 -6.96 14.50
CA SER A 158 0.35 -5.56 14.86
C SER A 158 1.63 -5.11 14.18
N SER A 159 1.65 -3.90 13.59
CA SER A 159 2.75 -3.29 12.80
C SER A 159 2.49 -3.30 11.29
N ASN A 160 3.50 -2.96 10.49
CA ASN A 160 3.47 -2.91 9.02
C ASN A 160 4.07 -4.17 8.36
N VAL A 161 4.64 -5.08 9.16
CA VAL A 161 5.15 -6.39 8.75
C VAL A 161 4.96 -7.38 9.90
N PHE A 162 4.62 -8.61 9.56
CA PHE A 162 4.47 -9.73 10.46
C PHE A 162 5.17 -10.93 9.84
N VAL A 163 5.91 -11.66 10.67
CA VAL A 163 6.50 -12.94 10.33
C VAL A 163 6.11 -13.91 11.42
N SER A 164 5.48 -15.03 11.04
CA SER A 164 5.13 -16.07 12.00
C SER A 164 6.40 -16.72 12.55
N PRO A 165 6.35 -17.29 13.77
CA PRO A 165 7.36 -18.24 14.19
C PRO A 165 7.57 -19.35 13.15
N ALA A 166 8.80 -19.86 13.06
CA ALA A 166 9.12 -21.02 12.25
C ALA A 166 8.45 -22.28 12.83
N VAL A 167 7.82 -23.05 11.96
CA VAL A 167 7.29 -24.39 12.27
C VAL A 167 8.25 -25.40 11.66
N ILE A 168 8.92 -26.17 12.51
CA ILE A 168 9.93 -27.16 12.11
C ILE A 168 9.32 -28.55 12.29
N GLU A 169 9.24 -29.31 11.20
CA GLU A 169 8.62 -30.63 11.17
C GLU A 169 9.51 -31.65 10.46
N SER A 170 9.42 -32.91 10.87
CA SER A 170 10.09 -34.02 10.18
C SER A 170 9.33 -34.39 8.91
N GLY A 171 10.00 -34.36 7.75
CA GLY A 171 9.39 -34.72 6.46
C GLY A 171 8.62 -33.57 5.80
N TYR A 172 7.69 -33.91 4.91
CA TYR A 172 6.92 -32.94 4.13
C TYR A 172 5.66 -32.49 4.88
N SER A 173 5.50 -31.18 4.99
CA SER A 173 4.37 -30.52 5.66
C SER A 173 3.63 -29.61 4.67
N ALA A 174 2.29 -29.63 4.69
CA ALA A 174 1.51 -28.59 4.01
C ALA A 174 1.26 -27.45 4.99
N TYR A 175 1.46 -26.22 4.53
CA TYR A 175 1.40 -25.02 5.36
C TYR A 175 0.40 -24.03 4.77
N ASN A 176 -0.53 -23.56 5.60
CA ASN A 176 -1.57 -22.64 5.20
C ASN A 176 -1.61 -21.44 6.11
N ILE A 177 -1.84 -20.27 5.53
CA ILE A 177 -2.14 -19.06 6.29
C ILE A 177 -3.48 -18.46 5.86
N GLN A 178 -4.24 -18.04 6.85
CA GLN A 178 -5.34 -17.11 6.70
C GLN A 178 -5.11 -15.93 7.64
N ALA A 179 -5.00 -14.72 7.10
CA ALA A 179 -4.85 -13.50 7.88
C ALA A 179 -5.99 -12.54 7.57
N GLU A 180 -6.63 -12.00 8.60
CA GLU A 180 -7.72 -11.04 8.45
C GLU A 180 -7.62 -9.89 9.47
N GLY A 181 -8.12 -8.73 9.07
CA GLY A 181 -8.06 -7.57 9.94
C GLY A 181 -8.31 -6.25 9.24
N LEU A 182 -7.74 -5.19 9.82
CA LEU A 182 -7.81 -3.82 9.35
C LEU A 182 -6.42 -3.29 9.02
N VAL A 183 -6.26 -2.68 7.85
CA VAL A 183 -5.14 -1.80 7.51
C VAL A 183 -5.54 -0.37 7.84
N LYS A 184 -4.73 0.31 8.64
CA LYS A 184 -4.90 1.72 9.01
C LYS A 184 -3.83 2.55 8.33
N GLY A 185 -4.24 3.51 7.50
CA GLY A 185 -3.34 4.50 6.93
C GLY A 185 -2.70 5.39 8.00
N PRO A 186 -1.50 5.94 7.77
CA PRO A 186 -0.79 6.79 8.75
C PRO A 186 -1.52 8.08 9.10
N ASP A 187 -2.36 8.55 8.19
CA ASP A 187 -3.06 9.81 8.31
C ASP A 187 -4.52 9.56 7.93
N SER A 188 -5.42 9.73 8.90
CA SER A 188 -6.83 9.93 8.61
C SER A 188 -6.95 11.00 7.51
N GLN A 189 -7.53 10.66 6.35
CA GLN A 189 -7.66 11.61 5.25
C GLN A 189 -8.35 12.88 5.76
N ARG A 190 -7.68 14.02 5.55
CA ARG A 190 -8.25 15.33 5.90
C ARG A 190 -9.23 15.72 4.80
N VAL A 191 -10.51 15.51 5.05
CA VAL A 191 -11.55 15.95 4.13
C VAL A 191 -11.89 17.40 4.44
N LEU A 192 -11.86 18.25 3.41
CA LEU A 192 -12.33 19.63 3.48
C LEU A 192 -13.79 19.66 3.04
N THR A 193 -14.71 19.77 3.99
CA THR A 193 -16.12 19.96 3.69
C THR A 193 -16.47 21.44 3.85
N SER A 194 -17.00 22.07 2.80
CA SER A 194 -17.53 23.43 2.89
C SER A 194 -18.97 23.41 3.40
N VAL A 195 -19.21 23.95 4.59
CA VAL A 195 -20.55 24.05 5.19
C VAL A 195 -21.07 25.48 5.05
N LYS A 196 -22.35 25.62 4.72
CA LYS A 196 -23.04 26.92 4.73
C LYS A 196 -23.45 27.26 6.16
N ILE A 197 -22.94 28.37 6.68
CA ILE A 197 -23.37 28.92 7.97
C ILE A 197 -24.13 30.21 7.71
N ALA A 198 -25.24 30.42 8.41
CA ALA A 198 -26.02 31.65 8.30
C ALA A 198 -25.14 32.88 8.58
N ASP A 199 -25.19 33.85 7.68
CA ASP A 199 -24.46 35.12 7.78
C ASP A 199 -25.29 36.21 7.08
N LYS A 200 -26.21 36.82 7.82
CA LYS A 200 -27.16 37.78 7.26
C LYS A 200 -26.42 39.04 6.82
N LYS A 201 -26.46 39.35 5.52
CA LYS A 201 -25.84 40.56 4.97
C LYS A 201 -26.76 41.75 5.14
N SER A 202 -26.20 42.85 5.63
CA SER A 202 -26.89 44.14 5.74
C SER A 202 -27.26 44.72 4.36
N LYS A 203 -28.22 45.65 4.35
CA LYS A 203 -28.58 46.40 3.12
C LYS A 203 -27.38 47.17 2.55
N ALA A 204 -26.52 47.72 3.42
CA ALA A 204 -25.32 48.45 3.03
C ALA A 204 -24.32 47.55 2.30
N GLU A 205 -24.07 46.34 2.81
CA GLU A 205 -23.19 45.35 2.18
C GLU A 205 -23.75 44.88 0.82
N LYS A 206 -25.05 44.57 0.74
CA LYS A 206 -25.69 44.18 -0.54
C LYS A 206 -25.56 45.30 -1.58
N LYS A 207 -25.72 46.57 -1.18
CA LYS A 207 -25.52 47.75 -2.06
C LYS A 207 -24.06 47.88 -2.50
N ALA A 208 -23.11 47.70 -1.59
CA ALA A 208 -21.67 47.73 -1.89
C ALA A 208 -21.28 46.62 -2.89
N ALA A 209 -21.76 45.39 -2.68
CA ALA A 209 -21.55 44.25 -3.57
C ALA A 209 -22.08 44.52 -4.99
N LYS A 210 -23.28 45.11 -5.10
CA LYS A 210 -23.87 45.51 -6.40
C LYS A 210 -23.01 46.57 -7.11
N LYS A 211 -22.52 47.58 -6.38
CA LYS A 211 -21.62 48.62 -6.92
C LYS A 211 -20.31 47.99 -7.42
N ALA A 212 -19.71 47.09 -6.64
CA ALA A 212 -18.49 46.37 -7.01
C ALA A 212 -18.70 45.49 -8.27
N TYR A 213 -19.80 44.74 -8.34
CA TYR A 213 -20.16 43.93 -9.50
C TYR A 213 -20.35 44.76 -10.78
N SER A 214 -21.04 45.90 -10.69
CA SER A 214 -21.22 46.82 -11.81
C SER A 214 -19.88 47.37 -12.32
N LYS A 215 -19.01 47.84 -11.40
CA LYS A 215 -17.66 48.32 -11.74
C LYS A 215 -16.84 47.23 -12.44
N ARG A 216 -16.83 46.00 -11.88
CA ARG A 216 -16.09 44.87 -12.44
C ARG A 216 -16.62 44.46 -13.82
N THR A 217 -17.94 44.46 -14.01
CA THR A 217 -18.56 44.14 -15.31
C THR A 217 -18.21 45.18 -16.38
N LYS A 218 -18.19 46.48 -16.05
CA LYS A 218 -17.75 47.54 -16.97
C LYS A 218 -16.28 47.35 -17.38
N ALA A 219 -15.40 47.04 -16.43
CA ALA A 219 -13.99 46.76 -16.70
C ALA A 219 -13.81 45.54 -17.62
N ILE A 220 -14.55 44.45 -17.36
CA ILE A 220 -14.52 43.23 -18.19
C ILE A 220 -14.96 43.56 -19.63
N LYS A 221 -16.06 44.31 -19.82
CA LYS A 221 -16.51 44.75 -21.15
C LYS A 221 -15.44 45.59 -21.87
N LYS A 222 -14.83 46.56 -21.18
CA LYS A 222 -13.72 47.37 -21.75
C LYS A 222 -12.53 46.51 -22.15
N SER A 223 -12.16 45.53 -21.33
CA SER A 223 -11.06 44.60 -21.64
C SER A 223 -11.36 43.72 -22.86
N PHE A 224 -12.60 43.24 -22.99
CA PHE A 224 -13.04 42.45 -24.13
C PHE A 224 -13.04 43.27 -25.43
N ALA A 225 -13.54 44.50 -25.40
CA ALA A 225 -13.49 45.40 -26.56
C ALA A 225 -12.03 45.66 -27.01
N LYS A 226 -11.10 45.89 -26.05
CA LYS A 226 -9.66 46.04 -26.35
C LYS A 226 -9.06 44.76 -26.95
N ALA A 227 -9.37 43.59 -26.38
CA ALA A 227 -8.90 42.31 -26.90
C ALA A 227 -9.46 42.00 -28.30
N LYS A 228 -10.74 42.27 -28.53
CA LYS A 228 -11.40 42.11 -29.85
C LYS A 228 -10.78 43.03 -30.90
N ARG A 229 -10.49 44.30 -30.56
CA ARG A 229 -9.78 45.23 -31.46
C ARG A 229 -8.37 44.74 -31.79
N LYS A 230 -7.62 44.29 -30.79
CA LYS A 230 -6.26 43.72 -30.99
C LYS A 230 -6.26 42.43 -31.81
N ALA A 231 -7.34 41.64 -31.77
CA ALA A 231 -7.45 40.42 -32.55
C ALA A 231 -7.62 40.68 -34.06
N GLY A 232 -8.06 41.87 -34.48
CA GLY A 232 -8.20 42.23 -35.91
C GLY A 232 -9.15 41.28 -36.64
N SER A 233 -8.69 40.67 -37.74
CA SER A 233 -9.43 39.66 -38.51
C SER A 233 -9.18 38.21 -38.07
N ASN A 234 -8.22 37.96 -37.18
CA ASN A 234 -7.87 36.62 -36.74
C ASN A 234 -9.01 35.98 -35.93
N ALA A 235 -9.56 34.88 -36.45
CA ALA A 235 -10.72 34.19 -35.87
C ALA A 235 -10.41 33.53 -34.52
N GLU A 236 -9.24 32.89 -34.38
CA GLU A 236 -8.81 32.22 -33.15
C GLU A 236 -8.66 33.22 -32.00
N LYS A 237 -7.99 34.34 -32.24
CA LYS A 237 -7.81 35.41 -31.24
C LYS A 237 -9.15 36.01 -30.80
N LYS A 238 -10.13 36.11 -31.71
CA LYS A 238 -11.51 36.50 -31.36
C LYS A 238 -12.22 35.46 -30.49
N ALA A 239 -12.05 34.17 -30.78
CA ALA A 239 -12.61 33.07 -30.00
C ALA A 239 -12.06 33.08 -28.56
N VAL A 240 -10.73 33.18 -28.40
CA VAL A 240 -10.07 33.30 -27.09
C VAL A 240 -10.58 34.51 -26.30
N ALA A 241 -10.75 35.67 -26.95
CA ALA A 241 -11.30 36.86 -26.31
C ALA A 241 -12.75 36.65 -25.82
N ARG A 242 -13.60 35.95 -26.60
CA ARG A 242 -14.98 35.62 -26.23
C ARG A 242 -15.03 34.66 -25.04
N MET A 243 -14.24 33.58 -25.06
CA MET A 243 -14.15 32.64 -23.93
C MET A 243 -13.69 33.34 -22.65
N THR A 244 -12.61 34.13 -22.74
CA THR A 244 -12.09 34.90 -21.60
C THR A 244 -13.14 35.85 -21.02
N TYR A 245 -13.91 36.53 -21.88
CA TYR A 245 -15.01 37.39 -21.45
C TYR A 245 -16.10 36.60 -20.72
N ALA A 246 -16.54 35.47 -21.28
CA ALA A 246 -17.56 34.61 -20.68
C ALA A 246 -17.13 34.10 -19.30
N THR A 247 -15.91 33.55 -19.18
CA THR A 247 -15.35 33.06 -17.91
C THR A 247 -15.25 34.16 -16.87
N ARG A 248 -14.73 35.34 -17.23
CA ARG A 248 -14.63 36.48 -16.31
C ARG A 248 -16.00 36.98 -15.86
N ARG A 249 -16.99 36.99 -16.75
CA ARG A 249 -18.37 37.38 -16.42
C ARG A 249 -19.03 36.36 -15.48
N ALA A 250 -18.85 35.08 -15.74
CA ALA A 250 -19.34 34.00 -14.88
C ALA A 250 -18.73 34.09 -13.48
N SER A 251 -17.40 34.26 -13.38
CA SER A 251 -16.69 34.45 -12.11
C SER A 251 -17.19 35.70 -11.35
N ALA A 252 -17.35 36.84 -12.03
CA ALA A 252 -17.89 38.04 -11.39
C ALA A 252 -19.34 37.86 -10.89
N LYS A 253 -20.18 37.13 -11.64
CA LYS A 253 -21.55 36.81 -11.23
C LYS A 253 -21.57 35.87 -10.03
N ALA A 254 -20.70 34.85 -10.01
CA ALA A 254 -20.56 33.94 -8.87
C ALA A 254 -20.10 34.68 -7.61
N ALA A 255 -19.08 35.54 -7.72
CA ALA A 255 -18.61 36.38 -6.61
C ALA A 255 -19.71 37.32 -6.09
N TYR A 256 -20.49 37.93 -6.98
CA TYR A 256 -21.63 38.76 -6.59
C TYR A 256 -22.70 37.94 -5.85
N ARG A 257 -23.09 36.78 -6.40
CA ARG A 257 -24.07 35.87 -5.77
C ARG A 257 -23.62 35.47 -4.36
N TYR A 258 -22.34 35.16 -4.18
CA TYR A 258 -21.78 34.86 -2.86
C TYR A 258 -21.79 36.08 -1.93
N ALA A 259 -21.40 37.27 -2.42
CA ALA A 259 -21.32 38.48 -1.60
C ALA A 259 -22.69 39.02 -1.14
N VAL A 260 -23.79 38.65 -1.81
CA VAL A 260 -25.16 39.01 -1.40
C VAL A 260 -25.92 37.87 -0.75
N ALA A 261 -25.33 36.68 -0.69
CA ALA A 261 -25.94 35.53 -0.03
C ALA A 261 -25.96 35.75 1.49
N ASP A 262 -27.04 35.32 2.14
CA ASP A 262 -27.18 35.37 3.59
C ASP A 262 -26.51 34.16 4.29
N TYR A 263 -25.42 33.66 3.69
CA TYR A 263 -24.60 32.58 4.22
C TYR A 263 -23.12 32.83 3.90
N LYS A 264 -22.24 32.30 4.76
CA LYS A 264 -20.81 32.15 4.49
C LYS A 264 -20.46 30.66 4.37
N LEU A 265 -19.52 30.34 3.48
CA LEU A 265 -18.95 29.00 3.41
C LEU A 265 -17.80 28.91 4.41
N VAL A 266 -17.88 27.97 5.34
CA VAL A 266 -16.81 27.65 6.28
C VAL A 266 -16.25 26.28 5.91
N ASN A 267 -14.93 26.22 5.72
CA ASN A 267 -14.24 24.96 5.49
C ASN A 267 -14.03 24.28 6.82
N GLN A 268 -14.70 23.15 7.02
CA GLN A 268 -14.46 22.26 8.13
C GLN A 268 -13.43 21.21 7.71
N ARG A 269 -12.46 20.96 8.58
CA ARG A 269 -11.48 19.88 8.43
C ARG A 269 -11.94 18.73 9.30
N THR A 270 -12.37 17.63 8.68
CA THR A 270 -12.65 16.39 9.40
C THR A 270 -11.54 15.39 9.15
N LYS A 271 -11.17 14.65 10.20
CA LYS A 271 -10.31 13.48 10.09
C LYS A 271 -11.22 12.30 9.79
N VAL A 272 -11.06 11.66 8.63
CA VAL A 272 -11.74 10.41 8.30
C VAL A 272 -10.74 9.27 8.47
N ALA A 273 -11.06 8.28 9.30
CA ALA A 273 -10.18 7.12 9.48
C ALA A 273 -10.06 6.36 8.15
N ASP A 274 -8.83 6.18 7.64
CA ASP A 274 -8.56 5.32 6.48
C ASP A 274 -8.33 3.91 6.99
N GLU A 275 -9.44 3.22 7.31
CA GLU A 275 -9.45 1.84 7.76
C GLU A 275 -10.01 0.96 6.64
N ARG A 276 -9.21 -0.01 6.17
CA ARG A 276 -9.61 -0.95 5.11
C ARG A 276 -9.51 -2.35 5.64
N ARG A 277 -10.58 -3.14 5.47
CA ARG A 277 -10.52 -4.58 5.79
C ARG A 277 -9.62 -5.29 4.80
N PHE A 278 -8.85 -6.26 5.28
CA PHE A 278 -8.09 -7.19 4.45
C PHE A 278 -8.41 -8.63 4.84
N LEU A 279 -8.32 -9.51 3.86
CA LEU A 279 -8.31 -10.96 4.01
C LEU A 279 -7.23 -11.49 3.07
N VAL A 280 -6.31 -12.27 3.62
CA VAL A 280 -5.14 -12.79 2.94
C VAL A 280 -5.13 -14.30 3.14
N LYS A 281 -4.92 -15.03 2.05
CA LYS A 281 -4.72 -16.49 2.06
C LYS A 281 -3.48 -16.83 1.25
N ALA A 282 -2.67 -17.73 1.78
CA ALA A 282 -1.60 -18.38 1.03
C ALA A 282 -1.51 -19.84 1.46
N TYR A 283 -1.25 -20.70 0.49
CA TYR A 283 -1.07 -22.13 0.66
C TYR A 283 0.35 -22.44 0.20
N ALA A 284 1.19 -23.04 1.03
CA ALA A 284 2.46 -23.60 0.61
C ALA A 284 2.38 -25.11 0.79
N ALA A 285 2.39 -25.84 -0.32
CA ALA A 285 2.75 -27.25 -0.29
C ALA A 285 3.82 -27.53 -1.33
N PHE A 286 4.54 -28.60 -1.06
CA PHE A 286 5.50 -29.16 -1.98
C PHE A 286 4.77 -29.57 -3.27
N PRO A 287 5.29 -29.18 -4.45
CA PRO A 287 4.90 -29.86 -5.68
C PRO A 287 5.31 -31.33 -5.55
N ILE A 288 4.35 -32.23 -5.70
CA ILE A 288 4.57 -33.68 -5.79
C ILE A 288 4.97 -34.02 -7.22
#